data_AF-K6GSW7-F1
#
_entry.id   AF-K6GSW7-F1
#
_cell.length_a   1.000
_cell.length_b   1.000
_cell.length_c   1.000
_cell.angle_alpha   90.00
_cell.angle_beta   90.00
_cell.angle_gamma   90.00
#
_symmetry.space_group_name_H-M   'P 1'
#
loop_
_entity.id
_entity.type
_entity.pdbx_description
1 polymer ?
#
loop_
_entity_poly.entity_id
_entity_poly.type
_entity_poly.pdbx_seq_one_letter_code
_entity_poly.pdbx_strand_id
1 'polypeptide(L)'
;MPPKNATAAAVGKTLADRREQAREAALKELRALRGDLNTLEAVLTGKRKKSDFSPFDVVHGAFEIFRHAASVFEAEDMLAACARELEAAKAQDYLQRHGASDLVKPAGWHWISPRGEMHFLGKSDDADKAAAKLAELLQAGRRPKRKDKTEGPSEAEPAAPAQTEA
;
A
#
# COMPACT_ATOMS: atom_id res chain seq x y z
N MET A 1 -22.38 13.87 -0.56
CA MET A 1 -21.01 13.98 -0.03
C MET A 1 -20.05 13.51 -1.12
N PRO A 2 -18.91 14.18 -1.35
CA PRO A 2 -17.90 13.68 -2.28
C PRO A 2 -17.39 12.31 -1.81
N PRO A 3 -16.99 11.42 -2.72
CA PRO A 3 -16.43 10.12 -2.33
C PRO A 3 -15.15 10.35 -1.53
N LYS A 4 -15.02 9.67 -0.38
CA LYS A 4 -13.86 9.78 0.55
C LYS A 4 -12.51 9.66 -0.17
N ASN A 5 -12.47 8.92 -1.28
CA ASN A 5 -11.28 8.70 -2.10
C ASN A 5 -10.84 9.94 -2.91
N ALA A 6 -11.77 10.83 -3.28
CA ALA A 6 -11.42 12.06 -4.00
C ALA A 6 -10.69 13.06 -3.08
N THR A 7 -11.05 13.08 -1.80
CA THR A 7 -10.37 13.92 -0.80
C THR A 7 -8.97 13.40 -0.50
N ALA A 8 -8.78 12.08 -0.37
CA ALA A 8 -7.46 11.47 -0.15
C ALA A 8 -6.50 11.70 -1.33
N ALA A 9 -6.99 11.57 -2.57
CA ALA A 9 -6.19 11.85 -3.78
C ALA A 9 -5.78 13.32 -3.89
N ALA A 10 -6.68 14.25 -3.54
CA ALA A 10 -6.37 15.68 -3.53
C ALA A 10 -5.30 16.03 -2.49
N VAL A 11 -5.41 15.49 -1.27
CA VAL A 11 -4.42 15.69 -0.20
C VAL A 11 -3.06 15.09 -0.58
N GLY A 12 -3.04 13.88 -1.14
CA GLY A 12 -1.81 13.23 -1.62
C GLY A 12 -1.10 14.04 -2.70
N LYS A 13 -1.86 14.61 -3.64
CA LYS A 13 -1.31 15.51 -4.67
C LYS A 13 -0.72 16.77 -4.05
N THR A 14 -1.44 17.44 -3.15
CA THR A 14 -0.94 18.66 -2.48
C THR A 14 0.34 18.40 -1.68
N LEU A 15 0.44 17.26 -0.98
CA LEU A 15 1.64 16.85 -0.26
C LEU A 15 2.83 16.59 -1.21
N ALA A 16 2.58 15.92 -2.34
CA ALA A 16 3.61 15.68 -3.35
C ALA A 16 4.12 16.98 -3.99
N ASP A 17 3.21 17.90 -4.31
CA ASP A 17 3.55 19.22 -4.87
C ASP A 17 4.37 20.03 -3.85
N ARG A 18 3.98 20.02 -2.57
CA ARG A 18 4.73 20.69 -1.49
C ARG A 18 6.13 20.10 -1.30
N ARG A 19 6.25 18.77 -1.35
CA ARG A 19 7.55 18.09 -1.29
C ARG A 19 8.47 18.54 -2.43
N GLU A 20 7.94 18.59 -3.66
CA GLU A 20 8.76 18.98 -4.81
C GLU A 20 9.18 20.45 -4.72
N GLN A 21 8.28 21.35 -4.32
CA GLN A 21 8.63 22.76 -4.09
C GLN A 21 9.72 22.92 -3.03
N ALA A 22 9.61 22.21 -1.91
CA ALA A 22 10.63 22.23 -0.86
C ALA A 22 11.97 21.68 -1.35
N ARG A 23 11.94 20.63 -2.18
CA ARG A 23 13.14 20.03 -2.79
C ARG A 23 13.81 21.00 -3.77
N GLU A 24 13.05 21.62 -4.66
CA GLU A 24 13.57 22.62 -5.60
C GLU A 24 14.22 23.79 -4.86
N ALA A 25 13.56 24.27 -3.79
CA ALA A 25 14.11 25.32 -2.94
C ALA A 25 15.41 24.89 -2.25
N ALA A 26 15.46 23.70 -1.63
CA ALA A 26 16.69 23.16 -1.04
C ALA A 26 17.84 23.09 -2.05
N LEU A 27 17.57 22.62 -3.27
CA LEU A 27 18.57 22.52 -4.34
C LEU A 27 19.05 23.90 -4.82
N LYS A 28 18.16 24.89 -4.84
CA LYS A 28 18.51 26.27 -5.16
C LYS A 28 19.45 26.84 -4.09
N GLU A 29 19.10 26.71 -2.81
CA GLU A 29 19.93 27.19 -1.69
C GLU A 29 21.28 26.47 -1.66
N LEU A 30 21.32 25.17 -1.98
CA LEU A 30 22.57 24.41 -2.08
C LEU A 30 23.49 24.92 -3.18
N ARG A 31 22.94 25.37 -4.31
CA ARG A 31 23.73 26.01 -5.37
C ARG A 31 24.22 27.40 -4.96
N ALA A 32 23.39 28.18 -4.26
CA ALA A 32 23.78 29.48 -3.73
C ALA A 32 24.91 29.35 -2.70
N LEU A 33 24.75 28.46 -1.71
CA LEU A 33 25.76 28.20 -0.69
C LEU A 33 27.10 27.75 -1.27
N ARG A 34 27.10 26.95 -2.35
CA ARG A 34 28.35 26.62 -3.07
C ARG A 34 29.04 27.86 -3.62
N GLY A 35 28.28 28.82 -4.15
CA GLY A 35 28.80 30.11 -4.60
C GLY A 35 29.38 30.94 -3.45
N ASP A 36 28.70 30.95 -2.31
CA ASP A 36 29.15 31.66 -1.11
C ASP A 36 30.44 31.04 -0.55
N LEU A 37 30.51 29.71 -0.50
CA LEU A 37 31.71 28.98 -0.08
C LEU A 37 32.91 29.23 -1.02
N ASN A 38 32.68 29.25 -2.34
CA ASN A 38 33.74 29.60 -3.29
C ASN A 38 34.22 31.05 -3.10
N THR A 39 33.29 31.96 -2.77
CA THR A 39 33.63 33.37 -2.49
C THR A 39 34.42 33.49 -1.20
N LEU A 40 34.01 32.79 -0.13
CA LEU A 40 34.75 32.70 1.11
C LEU A 40 36.16 32.14 0.89
N GLU A 41 36.31 31.06 0.12
CA GLU A 41 37.62 30.50 -0.22
C GLU A 41 38.50 31.52 -0.95
N ALA A 42 37.94 32.25 -1.93
CA ALA A 42 38.68 33.31 -2.63
C ALA A 42 39.13 34.44 -1.68
N VAL A 43 38.33 34.79 -0.67
CA VAL A 43 38.70 35.76 0.36
C VAL A 43 39.82 35.22 1.26
N LEU A 44 39.69 33.98 1.74
CA LEU A 44 40.68 33.36 2.63
C LEU A 44 42.01 33.09 1.93
N THR A 45 41.99 32.86 0.62
CA THR A 45 43.21 32.69 -0.21
C THR A 45 43.76 34.02 -0.75
N GLY A 46 43.16 35.17 -0.38
CA GLY A 46 43.62 36.51 -0.77
C GLY A 46 43.32 36.91 -2.23
N LYS A 47 42.55 36.10 -2.97
CA LYS A 47 42.11 36.40 -4.34
C LYS A 47 40.97 37.42 -4.40
N ARG A 48 40.27 37.65 -3.28
CA ARG A 48 39.23 38.68 -3.09
C ARG A 48 39.40 39.41 -1.77
N LYS A 49 38.77 40.58 -1.64
CA LYS A 49 38.85 41.39 -0.40
C LYS A 49 37.82 40.89 0.61
N LYS A 50 38.11 41.05 1.90
CA LYS A 50 37.18 40.72 3.00
C LYS A 50 35.83 41.45 2.87
N SER A 51 35.80 42.66 2.31
CA SER A 51 34.58 43.43 2.07
C SER A 51 33.61 42.76 1.10
N ASP A 52 34.09 41.81 0.29
CA ASP A 52 33.34 41.21 -0.80
C ASP A 52 32.52 39.98 -0.33
N PHE A 53 32.52 39.69 0.98
CA PHE A 53 31.90 38.50 1.55
C PHE A 53 31.40 38.72 2.98
N SER A 54 30.21 38.18 3.30
CA SER A 54 29.70 38.10 4.66
C SER A 54 29.69 36.65 5.15
N PRO A 55 30.31 36.32 6.30
CA PRO A 55 30.18 35.00 6.91
C PRO A 55 28.73 34.59 7.20
N PHE A 56 27.84 35.57 7.33
CA PHE A 56 26.41 35.32 7.51
C PHE A 56 25.80 34.60 6.31
N ASP A 57 26.29 34.83 5.08
CA ASP A 57 25.75 34.22 3.86
C ASP A 57 25.87 32.68 3.92
N VAL A 58 27.00 32.18 4.42
CA VAL A 58 27.24 30.73 4.60
C VAL A 58 26.33 30.14 5.68
N VAL A 59 26.19 30.84 6.82
CA VAL A 59 25.35 30.36 7.93
C VAL A 59 23.87 30.36 7.52
N HIS A 60 23.42 31.43 6.86
CA HIS A 60 22.06 31.57 6.38
C HIS A 60 21.74 30.54 5.30
N GLY A 61 22.60 30.38 4.29
CA GLY A 61 22.42 29.36 3.26
C GLY A 61 22.36 27.95 3.83
N ALA A 62 23.22 27.60 4.79
CA ALA A 62 23.15 26.30 5.47
C ALA A 62 21.84 26.10 6.25
N PHE A 63 21.36 27.15 6.92
CA PHE A 63 20.10 27.12 7.66
C PHE A 63 18.89 26.94 6.73
N GLU A 64 18.84 27.66 5.61
CA GLU A 64 17.73 27.54 4.66
C GLU A 64 17.70 26.17 3.99
N ILE A 65 18.86 25.58 3.67
CA ILE A 65 18.95 24.19 3.21
C ILE A 65 18.35 23.23 4.25
N PHE A 66 18.74 23.38 5.52
CA PHE A 66 18.19 22.56 6.60
C PHE A 66 16.65 22.68 6.67
N ARG A 67 16.13 23.92 6.67
CA ARG A 67 14.69 24.19 6.73
C ARG A 67 13.94 23.51 5.58
N HIS A 68 14.45 23.64 4.37
CA HIS A 68 13.82 23.04 3.20
C HIS A 68 13.93 21.51 3.18
N ALA A 69 15.10 20.95 3.52
CA ALA A 69 15.30 19.51 3.59
C ALA A 69 14.42 18.86 4.66
N ALA A 70 14.29 19.46 5.84
CA ALA A 70 13.38 18.99 6.88
C ALA A 70 11.93 18.91 6.38
N SER A 71 11.47 19.94 5.65
CA SER A 71 10.13 19.92 5.06
C SER A 71 9.95 18.86 3.96
N VAL A 72 11.02 18.46 3.26
CA VAL A 72 10.96 17.36 2.29
C VAL A 72 10.73 16.04 3.02
N PHE A 73 11.53 15.75 4.06
CA PHE A 73 11.45 14.50 4.80
C PHE A 73 10.09 14.35 5.50
N GLU A 74 9.60 15.43 6.12
CA GLU A 74 8.28 15.43 6.76
C GLU A 74 7.16 15.12 5.74
N ALA A 75 7.25 15.68 4.54
CA ALA A 75 6.28 15.40 3.48
C ALA A 75 6.38 13.96 2.97
N GLU A 76 7.57 13.37 2.91
CA GLU A 76 7.76 11.95 2.56
C GLU A 76 7.15 11.02 3.60
N ASP A 77 7.36 11.29 4.89
CA ASP A 77 6.78 10.52 5.99
C ASP A 77 5.25 10.59 5.97
N MET A 78 4.69 11.79 5.76
CA MET A 78 3.24 11.98 5.62
C MET A 78 2.67 11.25 4.41
N LEU A 79 3.33 11.29 3.25
CA LEU A 79 2.89 10.56 2.06
C LEU A 79 2.90 9.05 2.29
N ALA A 80 3.95 8.54 2.94
CA ALA A 80 4.04 7.12 3.28
C ALA A 80 2.95 6.69 4.26
N ALA A 81 2.63 7.50 5.26
CA ALA A 81 1.52 7.27 6.17
C ALA A 81 0.17 7.25 5.44
N CYS A 82 -0.10 8.27 4.61
CA CYS A 82 -1.32 8.33 3.79
C CYS A 82 -1.48 7.10 2.90
N ALA A 83 -0.39 6.60 2.30
CA ALA A 83 -0.43 5.40 1.47
C ALA A 83 -0.84 4.15 2.27
N ARG A 84 -0.27 3.95 3.46
CA ARG A 84 -0.64 2.83 4.34
C ARG A 84 -2.10 2.88 4.77
N GLU A 85 -2.55 4.06 5.22
CA GLU A 85 -3.95 4.26 5.63
C GLU A 85 -4.92 4.05 4.47
N LEU A 86 -4.54 4.47 3.26
CA LEU A 86 -5.37 4.25 2.07
C LEU A 86 -5.51 2.76 1.73
N GLU A 87 -4.44 1.97 1.82
CA GLU A 87 -4.52 0.52 1.60
C GLU A 87 -5.37 -0.17 2.68
N ALA A 88 -5.17 0.18 3.96
CA ALA A 88 -6.00 -0.32 5.05
C ALA A 88 -7.50 0.02 4.84
N ALA A 89 -7.79 1.25 4.43
CA ALA A 89 -9.15 1.67 4.10
C ALA A 89 -9.75 0.87 2.92
N LYS A 90 -8.96 0.60 1.87
CA LYS A 90 -9.39 -0.25 0.75
C LYS A 90 -9.71 -1.68 1.19
N ALA A 91 -8.87 -2.27 2.05
CA ALA A 91 -9.11 -3.61 2.59
C ALA A 91 -10.40 -3.67 3.43
N GLN A 92 -10.64 -2.66 4.28
CA GLN A 92 -11.89 -2.53 5.03
C GLN A 92 -13.11 -2.36 4.11
N ASP A 93 -13.01 -1.48 3.11
CA ASP A 93 -14.09 -1.26 2.13
C ASP A 93 -14.40 -2.55 1.37
N TYR A 94 -13.37 -3.32 1.00
CA TYR A 94 -13.51 -4.62 0.34
C TYR A 94 -14.29 -5.61 1.22
N LEU A 95 -13.87 -5.76 2.47
CA LEU A 95 -14.54 -6.62 3.45
C LEU A 95 -16.02 -6.27 3.59
N GLN A 96 -16.31 -4.99 3.84
CA GLN A 96 -17.68 -4.51 4.03
C GLN A 96 -18.55 -4.71 2.79
N ARG A 97 -18.03 -4.41 1.59
CA ARG A 97 -18.75 -4.61 0.32
C ARG A 97 -19.09 -6.07 0.05
N HIS A 98 -18.28 -6.99 0.54
CA HIS A 98 -18.51 -8.43 0.42
C HIS A 98 -19.28 -9.02 1.62
N GLY A 99 -19.83 -8.18 2.50
CA GLY A 99 -20.68 -8.60 3.62
C GLY A 99 -19.91 -9.17 4.80
N ALA A 100 -18.59 -8.95 4.87
CA ALA A 100 -17.82 -9.25 6.06
C ALA A 100 -18.00 -8.15 7.12
N SER A 101 -17.95 -8.54 8.39
CA SER A 101 -18.17 -7.66 9.53
C SER A 101 -17.12 -7.93 10.60
N ASP A 102 -16.66 -6.86 11.26
CA ASP A 102 -15.82 -6.97 12.45
C ASP A 102 -16.72 -7.16 13.66
N LEU A 103 -16.63 -8.35 14.27
CA LEU A 103 -17.48 -8.76 15.38
C LEU A 103 -16.71 -8.63 16.68
N VAL A 104 -17.41 -8.26 17.75
CA VAL A 104 -16.85 -8.24 19.11
C VAL A 104 -16.82 -9.65 19.71
N LYS A 105 -17.76 -10.51 19.30
CA LYS A 105 -17.87 -11.92 19.71
C LYS A 105 -18.42 -12.77 18.57
N PRO A 106 -17.70 -13.80 18.11
CA PRO A 106 -16.25 -14.00 18.26
C PRO A 106 -15.46 -12.77 17.75
N ALA A 107 -14.37 -12.40 18.43
CA ALA A 107 -13.63 -11.18 18.12
C ALA A 107 -12.94 -11.27 16.74
N GLY A 108 -13.07 -10.22 15.93
CA GLY A 108 -12.38 -10.08 14.64
C GLY A 108 -13.31 -10.09 13.42
N TRP A 109 -12.70 -10.07 12.25
CA TRP A 109 -13.40 -10.08 10.97
C TRP A 109 -14.01 -11.45 10.67
N HIS A 110 -15.29 -11.45 10.34
CA HIS A 110 -16.05 -12.63 10.00
C HIS A 110 -16.87 -12.40 8.74
N TRP A 111 -17.04 -13.46 7.94
CA TRP A 111 -17.91 -13.46 6.78
C TRP A 111 -18.86 -14.66 6.84
N ILE A 112 -20.14 -14.43 6.54
CA ILE A 112 -21.15 -15.48 6.51
C ILE A 112 -21.38 -15.86 5.05
N SER A 113 -21.10 -17.12 4.71
CA SER A 113 -21.28 -17.60 3.35
C SER A 113 -22.77 -17.63 2.96
N PRO A 114 -23.11 -17.71 1.66
CA PRO A 114 -24.51 -17.87 1.24
C PRO A 114 -25.21 -19.13 1.80
N ARG A 115 -24.45 -20.09 2.32
CA ARG A 115 -24.97 -21.29 3.00
C ARG A 115 -25.20 -21.10 4.49
N GLY A 116 -24.92 -19.91 5.03
CA GLY A 116 -25.05 -19.59 6.45
C GLY A 116 -23.85 -19.99 7.32
N GLU A 117 -22.75 -20.45 6.73
CA GLU A 117 -21.53 -20.81 7.47
C GLU A 117 -20.72 -19.56 7.81
N MET A 118 -20.35 -19.39 9.08
CA MET A 118 -19.51 -18.28 9.54
C MET A 118 -18.03 -18.64 9.40
N HIS A 119 -17.29 -17.82 8.66
CA HIS A 119 -15.85 -17.96 8.46
C HIS A 119 -15.11 -16.85 9.20
N PHE A 120 -14.17 -17.22 10.07
CA PHE A 120 -13.23 -16.27 10.66
C PHE A 120 -12.17 -15.87 9.63
N LEU A 121 -12.05 -14.57 9.37
CA LEU A 121 -11.15 -14.01 8.37
C LEU A 121 -9.83 -13.51 8.98
N GLY A 122 -9.87 -12.97 10.19
CA GLY A 122 -8.68 -12.43 10.85
C GLY A 122 -9.02 -11.57 12.07
N LYS A 123 -8.00 -11.10 12.78
CA LYS A 123 -8.16 -10.17 13.91
C LYS A 123 -8.62 -8.80 13.41
N SER A 124 -9.27 -8.01 14.27
CA SER A 124 -9.83 -6.70 13.94
C SER A 124 -8.79 -5.70 13.41
N ASP A 125 -7.54 -5.80 13.90
CA ASP A 125 -6.40 -4.96 13.54
C ASP A 125 -5.69 -5.35 12.23
N ASP A 126 -6.15 -6.43 11.56
CA ASP A 126 -5.49 -6.99 10.37
C ASP A 126 -6.48 -7.15 9.20
N ALA A 127 -7.00 -6.00 8.73
CA ALA A 127 -7.95 -5.94 7.63
C ALA A 127 -7.37 -6.49 6.31
N ASP A 128 -6.06 -6.32 6.08
CA ASP A 128 -5.40 -6.79 4.85
C ASP A 128 -5.43 -8.31 4.73
N LYS A 129 -5.05 -9.04 5.79
CA LYS A 129 -5.12 -10.51 5.78
C LYS A 129 -6.55 -11.01 5.74
N ALA A 130 -7.47 -10.32 6.43
CA ALA A 130 -8.88 -10.68 6.38
C ALA A 130 -9.46 -10.53 4.96
N ALA A 131 -9.12 -9.45 4.25
CA ALA A 131 -9.54 -9.19 2.87
C ALA A 131 -8.97 -10.25 1.91
N ALA A 132 -7.69 -10.59 2.05
CA ALA A 132 -7.05 -11.64 1.25
C ALA A 132 -7.73 -13.01 1.45
N LYS A 133 -8.00 -13.39 2.71
CA LYS A 133 -8.67 -14.65 3.03
C LYS A 133 -10.11 -14.70 2.50
N LEU A 134 -10.82 -13.57 2.53
CA LEU A 134 -12.15 -13.48 1.92
C LEU A 134 -12.09 -13.64 0.40
N ALA A 135 -11.11 -13.02 -0.27
CA ALA A 135 -10.93 -13.17 -1.71
C ALA A 135 -10.69 -14.63 -2.11
N GLU A 136 -9.88 -15.38 -1.34
CA GLU A 136 -9.67 -16.81 -1.55
C GLU A 136 -10.96 -17.63 -1.42
N LEU A 137 -11.76 -17.38 -0.38
CA LEU A 137 -13.04 -18.07 -0.16
C LEU A 137 -14.04 -17.79 -1.30
N LEU A 138 -14.11 -16.54 -1.77
CA LEU A 138 -14.97 -16.16 -2.88
C LEU A 138 -14.52 -16.79 -4.21
N GLN A 139 -13.21 -16.94 -4.43
CA GLN A 139 -12.68 -17.62 -5.61
C GLN A 139 -12.90 -19.13 -5.57
N ALA A 140 -12.71 -19.77 -4.41
CA ALA A 140 -12.96 -21.20 -4.22
C ALA A 140 -14.43 -21.57 -4.47
N GLY A 141 -15.37 -20.73 -4.03
CA GLY A 141 -16.81 -20.92 -4.27
C GLY A 141 -17.24 -20.79 -5.74
N ARG A 142 -16.43 -20.15 -6.59
CA ARG A 142 -16.70 -20.02 -8.05
C ARG A 142 -16.19 -21.20 -8.86
N ARG A 143 -15.41 -22.12 -8.28
CA ARG A 143 -14.84 -23.25 -9.02
C ARG A 143 -15.95 -24.28 -9.29
N PRO A 144 -16.29 -24.57 -10.56
CA PRO A 144 -17.33 -25.55 -10.86
C PRO A 144 -16.90 -26.92 -10.31
N LYS A 145 -17.79 -27.54 -9.54
CA LYS A 145 -17.61 -28.89 -8.97
C LYS A 145 -17.35 -29.86 -10.13
N ARG A 146 -16.09 -30.28 -10.34
CA ARG A 146 -15.78 -31.40 -11.24
C ARG A 146 -16.61 -32.58 -10.74
N LYS A 147 -17.56 -33.03 -11.57
CA LYS A 147 -18.23 -34.32 -11.37
C LYS A 147 -17.15 -35.39 -11.57
N ASP A 148 -16.50 -35.81 -10.49
CA ASP A 148 -15.95 -37.16 -10.45
C ASP A 148 -17.14 -38.11 -10.44
N LYS A 149 -17.40 -38.73 -11.60
CA LYS A 149 -18.27 -39.90 -11.66
C LYS A 149 -17.35 -41.11 -11.68
N THR A 150 -17.17 -41.63 -10.48
CA THR A 150 -16.57 -42.91 -10.10
C THR A 150 -17.09 -44.04 -10.98
N GLU A 151 -16.16 -44.94 -11.32
CA GLU A 151 -16.41 -46.25 -11.95
C GLU A 151 -17.31 -47.15 -11.11
N GLY A 152 -18.06 -48.01 -11.82
CA GLY A 152 -18.56 -49.32 -11.35
C GLY A 152 -20.09 -49.48 -11.41
N PRO A 153 -20.64 -50.70 -11.66
CA PRO A 153 -19.99 -52.00 -11.92
C PRO A 153 -20.40 -52.64 -13.27
N SER A 154 -19.51 -53.50 -13.78
CA SER A 154 -19.78 -54.50 -14.81
C SER A 154 -20.34 -55.74 -14.14
N GLU A 155 -21.62 -56.08 -14.38
CA GLU A 155 -22.11 -57.47 -14.38
C GLU A 155 -23.58 -57.54 -14.85
N ALA A 156 -23.80 -58.30 -15.92
CA ALA A 156 -25.08 -58.90 -16.27
C ALA A 156 -24.78 -60.29 -16.88
N GLU A 157 -24.86 -61.32 -16.04
CA GLU A 157 -25.02 -62.74 -16.35
C GLU A 157 -26.51 -63.14 -16.11
N PRO A 158 -27.02 -64.37 -16.38
CA PRO A 158 -26.59 -65.48 -17.26
C PRO A 158 -27.78 -66.22 -17.98
N ALA A 159 -27.50 -67.44 -18.50
CA ALA A 159 -28.36 -68.64 -18.74
C ALA A 159 -28.80 -68.92 -20.20
N ALA A 160 -28.74 -70.13 -20.79
CA ALA A 160 -28.32 -71.51 -20.46
C ALA A 160 -28.56 -72.39 -21.75
N PRO A 161 -28.48 -73.75 -21.77
CA PRO A 161 -27.47 -74.70 -21.29
C PRO A 161 -26.94 -75.67 -22.41
N ALA A 162 -26.05 -76.58 -21.98
CA ALA A 162 -25.26 -77.57 -22.71
C ALA A 162 -26.00 -78.70 -23.46
N GLN A 163 -25.35 -79.29 -24.49
CA GLN A 163 -25.29 -80.76 -24.69
C GLN A 163 -23.94 -81.21 -25.28
N THR A 164 -23.54 -82.38 -24.78
CA THR A 164 -22.38 -83.27 -24.98
C THR A 164 -22.37 -84.05 -26.32
N GLU A 165 -21.18 -84.48 -26.75
CA GLU A 165 -20.77 -85.86 -27.14
C GLU A 165 -19.46 -85.75 -27.97
N ALA A 166 -18.33 -86.30 -27.48
CA ALA A 166 -17.82 -87.67 -27.62
C ALA A 166 -17.04 -87.87 -28.94
#